data_AF-A0A377DVE7-F1
#
_entry.id   AF-A0A377DVE7-F1
#
_cell.length_a   1.000
_cell.length_b   1.000
_cell.length_c   1.000
_cell.angle_alpha   90.00
_cell.angle_beta   90.00
_cell.angle_gamma   90.00
#
_symmetry.space_group_name_H-M   'P 1'
#
loop_
_entity.id
_entity.type
_entity.pdbx_description
1 polymer ?
#
loop_
_entity_poly.entity_id
_entity_poly.type
_entity_poly.pdbx_seq_one_letter_code
_entity_poly.pdbx_strand_id
1 'polypeptide(L)'
;MQLRKPATAILALALSAGLAQADDAAPAAGSTLDKIAKNGVIVVGHRESSVPFSYYDNQQKVVGYSQDYSNAIVEAVKKKLNKPDLQVKLIPITSQNRIPLLQNGTFDLNVVLPPTTSNAKNRRLSLTLFSWSVRAC
;
A
#
# COMPACT_ATOMS: atom_id res chain seq x y z
N MET A 1 -31.25 39.53 42.58
CA MET A 1 -31.75 38.20 42.17
C MET A 1 -33.06 38.44 41.44
N GLN A 2 -33.29 38.20 40.16
CA GLN A 2 -32.85 37.14 39.25
C GLN A 2 -32.77 37.68 37.81
N LEU A 3 -31.73 37.30 37.06
CA LEU A 3 -31.58 37.50 35.62
C LEU A 3 -32.38 36.47 34.83
N ARG A 4 -33.02 36.84 33.70
CA ARG A 4 -33.25 35.95 32.54
C ARG A 4 -33.18 36.69 31.19
N LYS A 5 -31.95 36.74 30.66
CA LYS A 5 -31.46 36.62 29.26
C LYS A 5 -32.26 37.23 28.08
N PRO A 6 -31.69 38.20 27.33
CA PRO A 6 -32.17 38.54 25.99
C PRO A 6 -31.72 37.49 24.96
N ALA A 7 -32.69 37.04 24.16
CA ALA A 7 -32.47 36.29 22.93
C ALA A 7 -32.09 37.29 21.83
N THR A 8 -30.82 37.30 21.40
CA THR A 8 -30.45 37.95 20.13
C THR A 8 -29.35 37.15 19.45
N ALA A 9 -29.63 36.85 18.18
CA ALA A 9 -28.87 36.08 17.23
C ALA A 9 -27.39 36.45 17.12
N ILE A 10 -26.51 35.44 17.09
CA ILE A 10 -25.32 35.42 16.23
C ILE A 10 -25.22 34.03 15.60
N LEU A 11 -25.79 33.94 14.41
CA LEU A 11 -25.56 32.88 13.44
C LEU A 11 -24.31 33.28 12.65
N ALA A 12 -23.15 32.72 12.97
CA ALA A 12 -21.97 32.80 12.10
C ALA A 12 -21.28 31.44 12.15
N LEU A 13 -21.46 30.69 11.06
CA LEU A 13 -20.86 29.40 10.81
C LEU A 13 -19.33 29.51 10.90
N ALA A 14 -18.73 29.02 11.98
CA ALA A 14 -17.34 28.61 11.98
C ALA A 14 -17.25 27.20 11.34
N LEU A 15 -17.54 27.14 10.03
CA LEU A 15 -17.27 25.97 9.20
C LEU A 15 -15.87 26.09 8.59
N SER A 16 -14.86 26.31 9.43
CA SER A 16 -13.46 26.09 9.06
C SER A 16 -13.15 24.59 9.18
N ALA A 17 -13.81 23.80 8.33
CA ALA A 17 -13.32 22.50 7.90
C ALA A 17 -12.08 22.75 7.04
N GLY A 18 -10.98 23.13 7.70
CA GLY A 18 -9.67 23.27 7.10
C GLY A 18 -9.23 21.89 6.62
N LEU A 19 -9.39 21.69 5.31
CA LEU A 19 -8.51 20.92 4.43
C LEU A 19 -7.62 19.92 5.18
N ALA A 20 -8.02 18.66 5.16
CA ALA A 20 -7.12 17.55 5.42
C ALA A 20 -5.93 17.68 4.46
N GLN A 21 -4.85 18.29 4.95
CA GLN A 21 -3.56 18.21 4.30
C GLN A 21 -3.21 16.73 4.26
N ALA A 22 -3.17 16.16 3.06
CA ALA A 22 -2.48 14.91 2.84
C ALA A 22 -1.01 15.21 3.13
N ASP A 23 -0.59 15.00 4.38
CA ASP A 23 0.79 15.14 4.79
C ASP A 23 1.67 14.29 3.85
N ASP A 24 2.44 14.99 3.02
CA ASP A 24 3.60 14.43 2.32
C ASP A 24 4.74 14.24 3.34
N ALA A 25 4.41 13.64 4.48
CA ALA A 25 5.37 13.34 5.51
C ALA A 25 6.40 12.35 4.93
N ALA A 26 7.67 12.66 5.16
CA ALA A 26 8.76 11.75 4.86
C ALA A 26 8.45 10.36 5.46
N PRO A 27 8.88 9.27 4.81
CA PRO A 27 8.71 7.92 5.35
C PRO A 27 9.11 7.88 6.82
N ALA A 28 8.23 7.38 7.68
CA ALA A 28 8.56 7.20 9.08
C ALA A 28 9.82 6.31 9.17
N ALA A 29 10.76 6.67 10.03
CA ALA A 29 11.98 5.89 10.22
C ALA A 29 11.62 4.45 10.59
N GLY A 30 12.17 3.47 9.87
CA GLY A 30 11.83 2.05 10.03
C GLY A 30 10.75 1.52 9.08
N SER A 31 9.99 2.40 8.43
CA SER A 31 8.96 1.98 7.47
C SER A 31 9.55 1.30 6.23
N THR A 32 8.73 0.49 5.55
CA THR A 32 9.12 -0.16 4.29
C THR A 32 9.58 0.84 3.23
N LEU A 33 8.98 2.04 3.17
CA LEU A 33 9.41 3.10 2.25
C LEU A 33 10.80 3.67 2.58
N ASP A 34 11.13 3.81 3.87
CA ASP A 34 12.48 4.21 4.31
C ASP A 34 13.52 3.14 3.96
N LYS A 35 13.20 1.86 4.22
CA LYS A 35 14.04 0.72 3.81
C LYS A 35 14.30 0.71 2.31
N ILE A 36 13.27 0.84 1.49
CA ILE A 36 13.39 0.87 0.01
C ILE A 36 14.23 2.07 -0.43
N ALA A 37 14.00 3.25 0.15
CA ALA A 37 14.75 4.46 -0.19
C ALA A 37 16.25 4.32 0.12
N LYS A 38 16.60 3.70 1.26
CA LYS A 38 17.97 3.44 1.69
C LYS A 38 18.66 2.36 0.87
N ASN A 39 17.98 1.24 0.62
CA ASN A 39 18.55 0.10 -0.10
C ASN A 39 18.60 0.31 -1.61
N GLY A 40 17.75 1.18 -2.17
CA GLY A 40 17.63 1.37 -3.61
C GLY A 40 16.99 0.18 -4.34
N VAL A 41 16.39 -0.75 -3.61
CA VAL A 41 15.77 -1.97 -4.13
C VAL A 41 14.39 -2.13 -3.51
N ILE A 42 13.41 -2.45 -4.34
CA ILE A 42 12.09 -2.94 -3.93
C ILE A 42 11.99 -4.43 -4.27
N VAL A 43 11.68 -5.24 -3.26
CA VAL A 43 11.56 -6.69 -3.41
C VAL A 43 10.09 -7.09 -3.37
N VAL A 44 9.60 -7.65 -4.47
CA VAL A 44 8.20 -8.03 -4.66
C VAL A 44 8.07 -9.56 -4.58
N GLY A 45 7.29 -10.02 -3.61
CA GLY A 45 6.91 -11.43 -3.51
C GLY A 45 5.84 -11.78 -4.55
N HIS A 46 6.07 -12.82 -5.36
CA HIS A 46 5.11 -13.30 -6.35
C HIS A 46 4.79 -14.79 -6.20
N ARG A 47 3.69 -15.24 -6.82
CA ARG A 47 3.32 -16.66 -6.88
C ARG A 47 3.81 -17.25 -8.20
N GLU A 48 4.14 -18.53 -8.20
CA GLU A 48 4.64 -19.22 -9.40
C GLU A 48 3.50 -19.86 -10.21
N SER A 49 2.44 -20.29 -9.52
CA SER A 49 1.41 -21.17 -10.09
C SER A 49 -0.03 -20.75 -9.73
N SER A 50 -0.26 -19.47 -9.39
CA SER A 50 -1.59 -18.95 -9.05
C SER A 50 -2.28 -18.30 -10.24
N VAL A 51 -2.61 -19.10 -11.26
CA VAL A 51 -3.35 -18.64 -12.45
C VAL A 51 -4.78 -18.22 -12.06
N PRO A 52 -5.34 -17.10 -12.57
CA PRO A 52 -4.77 -16.09 -13.47
C PRO A 52 -4.20 -14.85 -12.73
N PHE A 53 -3.85 -14.99 -11.45
CA PHE A 53 -3.52 -13.88 -10.56
C PHE A 53 -2.02 -13.53 -10.54
N SER A 54 -1.15 -14.51 -10.31
CA SER A 54 0.31 -14.36 -10.31
C SER A 54 0.93 -15.73 -10.63
N TYR A 55 1.55 -15.83 -11.80
CA TYR A 55 2.10 -17.09 -12.31
C TYR A 55 3.18 -16.80 -13.35
N TYR A 56 4.02 -17.79 -13.65
CA TYR A 56 4.94 -17.72 -14.78
C TYR A 56 4.21 -18.00 -16.10
N ASP A 57 4.37 -17.11 -17.08
CA ASP A 57 3.97 -17.37 -18.45
C ASP A 57 4.96 -18.31 -19.17
N ASN A 58 4.66 -18.64 -20.43
CA ASN A 58 5.52 -19.47 -21.27
C ASN A 58 6.88 -18.82 -21.60
N GLN A 59 7.05 -17.54 -21.29
CA GLN A 59 8.30 -16.77 -21.46
C GLN A 59 9.05 -16.59 -20.13
N GLN A 60 8.68 -17.31 -19.07
CA GLN A 60 9.26 -17.20 -17.73
C GLN A 60 9.11 -15.81 -17.10
N LYS A 61 8.09 -15.03 -17.52
CA LYS A 61 7.73 -13.76 -16.91
C LYS A 61 6.61 -13.98 -15.90
N VAL A 62 6.70 -13.29 -14.76
CA VAL A 62 5.61 -13.28 -13.78
C VAL A 62 4.52 -12.36 -14.32
N VAL A 63 3.33 -12.90 -14.51
CA VAL A 63 2.16 -12.19 -15.06
C VAL A 63 0.89 -12.49 -14.26
N GLY A 64 -0.17 -11.74 -14.52
CA GLY A 64 -1.50 -11.97 -13.98
C GLY A 64 -2.08 -10.76 -13.26
N TYR A 65 -3.37 -10.84 -12.93
CA TYR A 65 -4.12 -9.72 -12.40
C TYR A 65 -3.51 -9.11 -11.12
N SER A 66 -3.07 -9.93 -10.17
CA SER A 66 -2.39 -9.45 -8.97
C SER A 66 -1.00 -8.88 -9.27
N GLN A 67 -0.31 -9.44 -10.27
CA GLN A 67 1.00 -8.94 -10.68
C GLN A 67 0.90 -7.54 -11.30
N ASP A 68 -0.17 -7.25 -12.05
CA ASP A 68 -0.40 -5.92 -12.62
C ASP A 68 -0.56 -4.86 -11.52
N TYR A 69 -1.24 -5.19 -10.42
CA TYR A 69 -1.30 -4.31 -9.24
C TYR A 69 0.06 -4.15 -8.57
N SER A 70 0.84 -5.22 -8.44
CA SER A 70 2.20 -5.13 -7.91
C SER A 70 3.05 -4.15 -8.75
N ASN A 71 2.95 -4.24 -10.08
CA ASN A 71 3.64 -3.35 -11.00
C ASN A 71 3.17 -1.89 -10.82
N ALA A 72 1.86 -1.65 -10.72
CA ALA A 72 1.33 -0.31 -10.48
C ALA A 72 1.78 0.29 -9.13
N ILE A 73 1.87 -0.55 -8.08
CA ILE A 73 2.40 -0.15 -6.77
C ILE A 73 3.88 0.22 -6.87
N VAL A 74 4.68 -0.59 -7.57
CA VAL A 74 6.12 -0.31 -7.80
C VAL A 74 6.30 1.06 -8.46
N GLU A 75 5.51 1.36 -9.50
CA GLU A 75 5.58 2.67 -10.18
C GLU A 75 5.14 3.82 -9.26
N ALA A 76 4.12 3.61 -8.42
CA ALA A 76 3.73 4.59 -7.41
C ALA A 76 4.84 4.82 -6.37
N VAL A 77 5.57 3.77 -5.95
CA VAL A 77 6.71 3.87 -5.03
C VAL A 77 7.88 4.63 -5.66
N LYS A 78 8.24 4.31 -6.91
CA LYS A 78 9.26 5.05 -7.66
C LYS A 78 8.97 6.54 -7.72
N LYS A 79 7.72 6.89 -8.03
CA LYS A 79 7.26 8.29 -8.05
C LYS A 79 7.30 8.93 -6.67
N LYS A 80 6.82 8.23 -5.64
CA LYS A 80 6.78 8.74 -4.25
C LYS A 80 8.18 9.00 -3.69
N LEU A 81 9.16 8.16 -4.06
CA LEU A 81 10.55 8.29 -3.60
C LEU A 81 11.42 9.12 -4.56
N ASN A 82 10.87 9.60 -5.67
CA ASN A 82 11.60 10.27 -6.75
C ASN A 82 12.84 9.48 -7.22
N LYS A 83 12.69 8.15 -7.34
CA LYS A 83 13.73 7.18 -7.74
C LYS A 83 13.26 6.37 -8.95
N PRO A 84 13.34 6.91 -10.18
CA PRO A 84 12.88 6.20 -11.37
C PRO A 84 13.71 4.94 -11.68
N ASP A 85 14.96 4.92 -11.23
CA ASP A 85 15.96 3.85 -11.38
C ASP A 85 15.90 2.78 -10.26
N LEU A 86 14.90 2.83 -9.38
CA LEU A 86 14.73 1.87 -8.30
C LEU A 86 14.72 0.43 -8.83
N GLN A 87 15.64 -0.39 -8.33
CA GLN A 87 15.75 -1.79 -8.75
C GLN A 87 14.57 -2.59 -8.24
N VAL A 88 13.93 -3.36 -9.12
CA VAL A 88 12.84 -4.26 -8.77
C VAL A 88 13.36 -5.70 -8.77
N LYS A 89 13.23 -6.40 -7.64
CA LYS A 89 13.54 -7.83 -7.54
C LYS A 89 12.26 -8.62 -7.30
N LEU A 90 12.09 -9.72 -8.03
CA LEU A 90 10.98 -10.66 -7.83
C LEU A 90 11.49 -11.86 -7.04
N ILE A 91 10.77 -12.25 -5.99
CA ILE A 91 11.06 -13.46 -5.20
C ILE A 91 9.82 -14.35 -5.18
N PRO A 92 9.96 -15.66 -5.49
CA PRO A 92 8.84 -16.58 -5.40
C PRO A 92 8.46 -16.85 -3.94
N ILE A 93 7.16 -16.81 -3.66
CA ILE A 93 6.57 -17.09 -2.35
C ILE A 93 5.44 -18.12 -2.45
N THR A 94 5.24 -18.86 -1.37
CA THR A 94 4.14 -19.82 -1.18
C THR A 94 3.18 -19.31 -0.12
N SER A 95 1.97 -19.90 -0.05
CA SER A 95 1.01 -19.55 1.01
C SER A 95 1.58 -19.82 2.40
N GLN A 96 2.42 -20.85 2.53
CA GLN A 96 3.01 -21.30 3.79
C GLN A 96 4.14 -20.37 4.25
N ASN A 97 5.02 -19.92 3.34
CA ASN A 97 6.20 -19.14 3.71
C ASN A 97 5.99 -17.61 3.61
N ARG A 98 4.87 -17.14 3.07
CA ARG A 98 4.62 -15.69 2.87
C ARG A 98 4.75 -14.86 4.14
N ILE A 99 4.12 -15.27 5.23
CA ILE A 99 4.13 -14.53 6.50
C ILE A 99 5.55 -14.46 7.09
N PRO A 100 6.26 -15.60 7.28
CA PRO A 100 7.61 -15.54 7.85
C PRO A 100 8.60 -14.78 6.95
N LEU A 101 8.46 -14.87 5.61
CA LEU A 101 9.30 -14.12 4.66
C LEU A 101 9.00 -12.62 4.60
N LEU A 102 7.78 -12.20 4.96
CA LEU A 102 7.45 -10.78 5.12
C LEU A 102 8.04 -10.23 6.41
N GLN A 103 7.88 -10.97 7.52
CA GLN A 103 8.32 -10.53 8.84
C GLN A 103 9.83 -10.40 8.96
N ASN A 104 10.60 -11.27 8.29
CA ASN A 104 12.05 -11.17 8.27
C ASN A 104 12.58 -10.19 7.19
N GLY A 105 11.69 -9.54 6.44
CA GLY A 105 12.04 -8.56 5.41
C GLY A 105 12.66 -9.14 4.14
N THR A 106 12.48 -10.44 3.85
CA THR A 106 12.94 -11.07 2.61
C THR A 106 12.28 -10.43 1.39
N PHE A 107 11.02 -10.02 1.50
CA PHE A 107 10.35 -9.19 0.50
C PHE A 107 9.58 -8.05 1.17
N ASP A 108 9.35 -6.96 0.42
CA ASP A 108 8.76 -5.71 0.94
C ASP A 108 7.25 -5.65 0.70
N LEU A 109 6.79 -6.20 -0.41
CA LEU A 109 5.36 -6.24 -0.73
C LEU A 109 4.96 -7.51 -1.47
N ASN A 110 3.72 -7.93 -1.26
CA ASN A 110 3.02 -8.83 -2.16
C ASN A 110 1.60 -8.31 -2.37
N VAL A 111 1.02 -8.66 -3.51
CA VAL A 111 -0.41 -8.45 -3.75
C VAL A 111 -1.07 -9.81 -3.79
N VAL A 112 -1.88 -10.09 -2.78
CA VAL A 112 -2.73 -11.28 -2.73
C VAL A 112 -4.17 -10.82 -2.85
N LEU A 113 -4.73 -10.98 -4.04
CA LEU A 113 -6.16 -10.79 -4.24
C LEU A 113 -6.92 -12.06 -3.82
N PRO A 114 -7.95 -11.96 -2.97
CA PRO A 114 -8.83 -13.08 -2.71
C PRO A 114 -9.55 -13.48 -4.01
N PRO A 115 -9.87 -14.78 -4.20
CA PRO A 115 -10.46 -15.29 -5.44
C PRO A 115 -11.90 -14.80 -5.72
N THR A 116 -12.44 -13.89 -4.91
CA THR A 116 -13.78 -13.32 -5.09
C THR A 116 -13.73 -11.92 -5.70
N THR A 117 -13.88 -11.89 -7.03
CA THR A 117 -14.62 -10.91 -7.85
C THR A 117 -14.54 -9.42 -7.50
N SER A 118 -14.07 -8.64 -8.50
CA SER A 118 -14.25 -7.20 -8.78
C SER A 118 -15.35 -6.48 -7.96
N ASN A 119 -15.08 -6.16 -6.71
CA ASN A 119 -15.91 -5.27 -5.92
C ASN A 119 -15.02 -4.21 -5.26
N ALA A 120 -15.48 -2.96 -5.25
CA ALA A 120 -14.74 -1.82 -4.68
C ALA A 120 -14.30 -2.05 -3.22
N LYS A 121 -15.02 -2.90 -2.48
CA LYS A 121 -14.71 -3.34 -1.11
C LYS A 121 -13.39 -4.13 -1.04
N ASN A 122 -13.07 -4.95 -2.04
CA ASN A 122 -11.86 -5.77 -2.08
C ASN A 122 -10.63 -4.97 -2.51
N ARG A 123 -10.79 -3.90 -3.31
CA ARG A 123 -9.72 -2.91 -3.55
C ARG A 123 -9.26 -2.28 -2.23
N ARG A 124 -10.23 -1.94 -1.35
CA ARG A 124 -9.93 -1.40 -0.02
C ARG A 124 -9.21 -2.42 0.86
N LEU A 125 -9.62 -3.69 0.85
CA LEU A 125 -8.91 -4.77 1.57
C LEU A 125 -7.48 -5.02 1.05
N SER A 126 -7.27 -5.02 -0.27
CA SER A 126 -5.92 -5.14 -0.85
C SER A 126 -5.03 -3.96 -0.50
N LEU A 127 -5.58 -2.73 -0.52
CA LEU A 127 -4.89 -1.52 -0.04
C LEU A 127 -4.65 -1.56 1.48
N THR A 128 -5.52 -2.22 2.25
CA THR A 128 -5.36 -2.38 3.70
C THR A 128 -4.27 -3.40 4.02
N LEU A 129 -4.18 -4.52 3.28
CA LEU A 129 -3.10 -5.49 3.39
C LEU A 129 -1.76 -4.94 2.89
N PHE A 130 -1.78 -4.11 1.85
CA PHE A 130 -0.63 -3.34 1.41
C PHE A 130 -0.20 -2.34 2.48
N SER A 131 -1.15 -1.55 3.04
CA SER A 131 -0.90 -0.65 4.17
C SER A 131 -0.35 -1.41 5.38
N TRP A 132 -0.85 -2.62 5.65
CA TRP A 132 -0.31 -3.49 6.70
C TRP A 132 1.11 -3.97 6.38
N SER A 133 1.42 -4.39 5.15
CA SER A 133 2.78 -4.80 4.76
C SER A 133 3.77 -3.63 4.73
N VAL A 134 3.30 -2.41 4.47
CA VAL A 134 4.10 -1.19 4.48
C VAL A 134 4.27 -0.60 5.89
N ARG A 135 3.37 -0.92 6.82
CA ARG A 135 3.30 -0.38 8.19
C ARG A 135 3.65 -1.39 9.29
N ALA A 136 3.75 -2.68 8.99
CA ALA A 136 4.17 -3.72 9.93
C ALA A 136 5.70 -3.80 10.11
N CYS A 137 6.46 -2.92 9.47
CA CYS A 137 7.83 -2.56 9.81
C CYS A 137 7.89 -1.08 10.18
#